data_AF-A0A2D7U732-F1
#
_entry.id   AF-A0A2D7U732-F1
#
_cell.length_a   1.000
_cell.length_b   1.000
_cell.length_c   1.000
_cell.angle_alpha   90.00
_cell.angle_beta   90.00
_cell.angle_gamma   90.00
#
_symmetry.space_group_name_H-M   'P 1'
#
loop_
_entity.id
_entity.type
_entity.pdbx_description
1 polymer ?
#
loop_
_entity_poly.entity_id
_entity_poly.type
_entity_poly.pdbx_seq_one_letter_code
_entity_poly.pdbx_strand_id
1 'polypeptide(L)'
;MTADPLTPAVSDRICRHMNDDHGDAVLRYALHYGGISAASIATMTAVNADAMSLEVDGKPLRIPFDHTLTDSEDAHRTMVAMLRAMPSNESKGES
;
A
#
# COMPACT_ATOMS: atom_id res chain seq x y z
N MET A 1 -5.62 21.70 -11.17
CA MET A 1 -4.17 21.41 -11.16
C MET A 1 -4.05 19.95 -11.54
N THR A 2 -3.28 19.64 -12.58
CA THR A 2 -3.28 18.34 -13.25
C THR A 2 -2.72 17.29 -12.31
N ALA A 3 -3.57 16.36 -11.89
CA ALA A 3 -3.09 15.20 -11.15
C ALA A 3 -2.22 14.38 -12.10
N ASP A 4 -0.99 14.06 -11.67
CA ASP A 4 -0.10 13.24 -12.47
C ASP A 4 -0.70 11.83 -12.56
N PRO A 5 -0.89 11.30 -13.79
CA PRO A 5 -1.42 9.96 -13.96
C PRO A 5 -0.53 8.97 -13.22
N LEU A 6 -1.12 7.87 -12.75
CA LEU A 6 -0.40 6.80 -12.05
C LEU A 6 0.55 6.06 -13.01
N THR A 7 1.64 6.72 -13.37
CA THR A 7 2.69 6.19 -14.23
C THR A 7 3.59 5.26 -13.44
N PRO A 8 4.25 4.29 -14.09
CA PRO A 8 5.19 3.40 -13.43
C PRO A 8 6.29 4.13 -12.65
N ALA A 9 6.70 5.34 -13.07
CA ALA A 9 7.69 6.14 -12.35
C ALA A 9 7.15 6.70 -11.01
N VAL A 10 5.90 7.13 -10.99
CA VAL A 10 5.22 7.57 -9.75
C VAL A 10 4.99 6.37 -8.83
N SER A 11 4.52 5.26 -9.39
CA SER A 11 4.35 4.00 -8.67
C SER A 11 5.65 3.52 -8.01
N ASP A 12 6.77 3.55 -8.72
CA ASP A 12 8.09 3.15 -8.17
C ASP A 12 8.49 4.04 -6.99
N ARG A 13 8.27 5.36 -7.10
CA ARG A 13 8.57 6.31 -6.04
C ARG A 13 7.69 6.07 -4.79
N ILE A 14 6.40 5.82 -4.98
CA ILE A 14 5.46 5.50 -3.88
C ILE A 14 5.87 4.18 -3.23
N CYS A 15 6.13 3.17 -4.04
CA CYS A 15 6.55 1.84 -3.61
C CYS A 15 7.80 1.92 -2.73
N ARG A 16 8.80 2.68 -3.16
CA ARG A 16 10.05 2.87 -2.42
C ARG A 16 9.85 3.60 -1.10
N HIS A 17 9.01 4.63 -1.08
CA HIS A 17 8.66 5.34 0.16
C HIS A 17 7.88 4.43 1.13
N MET A 18 6.90 3.69 0.63
CA MET A 18 6.10 2.75 1.43
C MET A 18 6.96 1.63 2.01
N ASN A 19 7.95 1.13 1.26
CA ASN A 19 8.84 0.09 1.77
C ASN A 19 9.83 0.62 2.83
N ASP A 20 10.29 1.87 2.69
CA ASP A 20 11.29 2.47 3.59
C ASP A 20 10.66 3.02 4.89
N ASP A 21 9.54 3.73 4.78
CA ASP A 21 8.85 4.39 5.90
C ASP A 21 7.72 3.52 6.50
N HIS A 22 7.13 2.64 5.70
CA HIS A 22 5.89 1.93 6.03
C HIS A 22 5.95 0.41 5.78
N GLY A 23 7.12 -0.22 5.89
CA GLY A 23 7.26 -1.68 5.69
C GLY A 23 6.32 -2.53 6.56
N ASP A 24 6.05 -2.10 7.80
CA ASP A 24 5.05 -2.75 8.67
C ASP A 24 3.63 -2.65 8.09
N ALA A 25 3.26 -1.51 7.50
CA ALA A 25 1.97 -1.33 6.85
C ALA A 25 1.80 -2.27 5.66
N VAL A 26 2.85 -2.42 4.84
CA VAL A 26 2.89 -3.35 3.70
C VAL A 26 2.68 -4.79 4.17
N LEU A 27 3.30 -5.17 5.29
CA LEU A 27 3.08 -6.47 5.92
C LEU A 27 1.65 -6.63 6.40
N ARG A 28 1.09 -5.61 7.06
CA ARG A 28 -0.29 -5.63 7.55
C ARG A 28 -1.30 -5.70 6.40
N TYR A 29 -1.00 -5.07 5.25
CA TYR A 29 -1.79 -5.22 4.03
C TYR A 29 -1.78 -6.65 3.52
N ALA A 30 -0.61 -7.26 3.41
CA ALA A 30 -0.48 -8.65 3.01
C ALA A 30 -1.19 -9.61 3.98
N LEU A 31 -1.14 -9.34 5.28
CA LEU A 31 -1.78 -10.19 6.27
C LEU A 31 -3.32 -10.06 6.24
N HIS A 32 -3.82 -8.83 6.21
CA HIS A 32 -5.24 -8.54 6.30
C HIS A 32 -5.98 -8.77 4.98
N TYR A 33 -5.49 -8.19 3.88
CA TYR A 33 -6.13 -8.30 2.57
C TYR A 33 -5.66 -9.52 1.79
N GLY A 34 -4.40 -9.95 1.98
CA GLY A 34 -3.89 -11.17 1.36
C GLY A 34 -4.33 -12.46 2.08
N GLY A 35 -4.97 -12.35 3.25
CA GLY A 35 -5.38 -13.50 4.06
C GLY A 35 -4.21 -14.33 4.59
N ILE A 36 -3.00 -13.76 4.62
CA ILE A 36 -1.81 -14.44 5.13
C ILE A 36 -1.77 -14.25 6.65
N SER A 37 -1.69 -15.33 7.43
CA SER A 37 -1.63 -15.21 8.90
C SER A 37 -0.19 -15.22 9.45
N ALA A 38 0.79 -15.57 8.61
CA ALA A 38 2.19 -15.76 9.00
C ALA A 38 3.13 -15.23 7.92
N ALA A 39 3.03 -13.93 7.63
CA ALA A 39 4.03 -13.23 6.83
C ALA A 39 5.11 -12.67 7.76
N SER A 40 6.38 -12.91 7.43
CA SER A 40 7.52 -12.35 8.17
C SER A 40 8.03 -11.05 7.54
N ILE A 41 8.04 -11.00 6.21
CA ILE A 41 8.52 -9.87 5.42
C ILE A 41 7.54 -9.66 4.27
N ALA A 42 7.16 -8.41 4.02
CA ALA A 42 6.40 -8.02 2.85
C ALA A 42 7.01 -6.76 2.23
N THR A 43 7.19 -6.80 0.92
CA THR A 43 7.78 -5.71 0.16
C THR A 43 6.83 -5.38 -0.97
N MET A 44 6.43 -4.13 -1.09
CA MET A 44 5.69 -3.69 -2.26
C MET A 44 6.63 -3.74 -3.46
N THR A 45 6.17 -4.29 -4.58
CA THR A 45 6.97 -4.41 -5.80
C THR A 45 6.43 -3.51 -6.91
N ALA A 46 5.12 -3.37 -7.01
CA ALA A 46 4.48 -2.46 -7.96
C ALA A 46 3.11 -2.02 -7.46
N VAL A 47 2.71 -0.80 -7.80
CA VAL A 47 1.34 -0.32 -7.61
C VAL A 47 0.75 0.10 -8.94
N ASN A 48 -0.45 -0.38 -9.24
CA ASN A 48 -1.22 -0.05 -10.43
C ASN A 48 -2.57 0.53 -10.04
N ALA A 49 -3.25 1.13 -11.02
CA ALA A 49 -4.58 1.71 -10.83
C ALA A 49 -5.62 0.69 -10.34
N ASP A 50 -5.51 -0.56 -10.79
CA ASP A 50 -6.45 -1.64 -10.48
C ASP A 50 -6.02 -2.48 -9.26
N ALA A 51 -4.72 -2.61 -9.02
CA ALA A 51 -4.21 -3.49 -7.98
C ALA A 51 -2.77 -3.15 -7.57
N MET A 52 -2.42 -3.49 -6.33
CA MET A 52 -1.05 -3.50 -5.85
C MET A 52 -0.45 -4.90 -5.88
N SER A 53 0.82 -4.97 -6.27
CA SER A 53 1.66 -6.16 -6.23
C SER A 53 2.65 -6.03 -5.07
N LEU A 54 2.64 -7.03 -4.21
CA LEU A 54 3.53 -7.19 -3.08
C LEU A 54 4.27 -8.52 -3.23
N GLU A 55 5.42 -8.63 -2.61
CA GLU A 55 6.15 -9.87 -2.42
C GLU A 55 6.21 -10.16 -0.94
N VAL A 56 5.67 -11.31 -0.53
CA VAL A 56 5.54 -11.70 0.87
C VAL A 56 6.29 -12.99 1.07
N ASP A 57 7.36 -12.96 1.87
CA ASP A 57 8.22 -14.14 2.11
C ASP A 57 8.71 -14.79 0.79
N GLY A 58 8.99 -13.97 -0.23
CA GLY A 58 9.39 -14.42 -1.58
C GLY A 58 8.24 -14.93 -2.47
N LYS A 59 6.97 -14.77 -2.04
CA LYS A 59 5.79 -15.12 -2.84
C LYS A 59 5.14 -13.87 -3.42
N PRO A 60 4.90 -13.81 -4.74
CA PRO A 60 4.16 -12.71 -5.33
C PRO A 60 2.69 -12.76 -4.87
N LEU A 61 2.21 -11.66 -4.32
CA LEU A 61 0.85 -11.45 -3.86
C LEU A 61 0.28 -10.22 -4.58
N ARG A 62 -0.92 -10.35 -5.15
CA ARG A 62 -1.61 -9.22 -5.78
C ARG A 62 -2.89 -8.93 -5.01
N ILE A 63 -3.04 -7.70 -4.55
CA ILE A 63 -4.22 -7.23 -3.83
C ILE A 63 -4.94 -6.23 -4.75
N PRO A 64 -6.11 -6.60 -5.30
CA PRO A 64 -6.93 -5.65 -6.06
C PRO A 64 -7.47 -4.56 -5.14
N PHE A 65 -7.56 -3.34 -5.66
CA PHE A 65 -8.20 -2.25 -4.93
C PHE A 65 -9.72 -2.33 -5.10
N ASP A 66 -10.45 -1.88 -4.08
CA ASP A 66 -11.91 -1.74 -4.14
C ASP A 66 -12.34 -0.60 -5.09
N HIS A 67 -11.39 0.29 -5.42
CA HIS A 67 -11.56 1.38 -6.37
C HIS A 67 -10.36 1.51 -7.32
N THR A 68 -10.60 1.94 -8.55
CA THR A 68 -9.54 2.21 -9.52
C THR A 68 -8.87 3.54 -9.20
N LEU A 69 -7.59 3.50 -8.83
CA LEU A 69 -6.81 4.71 -8.59
C LEU A 69 -6.68 5.48 -9.89
N THR A 70 -7.15 6.71 -9.89
CA THR A 70 -7.16 7.57 -11.08
C THR A 70 -5.84 8.31 -11.23
N ASP A 71 -5.28 8.77 -10.12
CA ASP A 71 -4.07 9.60 -10.09
C ASP A 71 -3.24 9.35 -8.83
N SER A 72 -2.04 9.93 -8.79
CA SER A 72 -1.14 9.90 -7.63
C SER A 72 -1.79 10.35 -6.31
N GLU A 73 -2.65 11.37 -6.36
CA GLU A 73 -3.37 11.86 -5.18
C GLU A 73 -4.38 10.83 -4.66
N ASP A 74 -5.10 10.15 -5.56
CA ASP A 74 -6.06 9.11 -5.20
C ASP A 74 -5.36 7.88 -4.63
N ALA A 75 -4.20 7.50 -5.20
CA ALA A 75 -3.35 6.46 -4.66
C ALA A 75 -2.92 6.75 -3.22
N HIS A 76 -2.45 7.98 -2.96
CA HIS A 76 -2.05 8.39 -1.62
C HIS A 76 -3.24 8.41 -0.64
N ARG A 77 -4.39 8.97 -1.05
CA ARG A 77 -5.60 9.00 -0.24
C ARG A 77 -6.10 7.61 0.11
N THR A 78 -6.15 6.70 -0.87
CA THR A 78 -6.59 5.31 -0.67
C THR A 78 -5.65 4.58 0.27
N MET A 79 -4.33 4.73 0.12
CA MET A 79 -3.37 4.10 1.03
C MET A 79 -3.48 4.64 2.46
N VAL A 80 -3.63 5.95 2.64
CA VAL A 80 -3.85 6.54 3.98
C VAL A 80 -5.19 6.08 4.58
N ALA A 81 -6.24 5.98 3.77
CA ALA A 81 -7.54 5.51 4.21
C ALA A 81 -7.49 4.04 4.66
N MET A 82 -6.85 3.16 3.87
CA MET A 82 -6.69 1.76 4.22
C MET A 82 -5.80 1.59 5.47
N LEU A 83 -4.75 2.41 5.63
CA LEU A 83 -3.91 2.44 6.82
C LEU A 83 -4.71 2.86 8.07
N ARG A 84 -5.54 3.90 7.94
CA ARG A 84 -6.42 4.38 9.01
C ARG A 84 -7.55 3.41 9.36
N ALA A 85 -8.00 2.62 8.39
CA ALA A 85 -9.02 1.59 8.62
C ALA A 85 -8.47 0.43 9.46
N MET A 86 -7.15 0.21 9.44
CA MET A 86 -6.50 -0.70 10.37
C MET A 86 -6.35 -0.05 11.75
N PRO A 87 -6.56 -0.79 12.85
CA PRO A 87 -6.29 -0.27 14.17
C PRO A 87 -4.77 -0.06 14.31
N SER A 88 -4.30 1.16 14.09
CA SER A 88 -2.94 1.57 14.42
C SER A 88 -2.75 1.32 15.91
N ASN A 89 -1.81 0.46 16.30
CA ASN A 89 -1.48 0.28 17.72
C ASN A 89 -0.63 1.47 18.25
N GLU A 90 -0.84 2.66 17.70
CA GLU A 90 -0.25 3.92 18.16
C GLU A 90 -1.39 4.90 18.39
N SER A 91 -1.81 4.91 19.65
CA SER A 91 -2.56 6.02 20.22
C SER A 91 -1.58 7.16 20.47
N LYS A 92 -1.85 8.36 19.91
CA LYS A 92 -2.03 9.64 20.64
C LYS A 92 -1.36 10.89 20.01
N GLY A 93 -2.18 11.92 19.78
CA GLY A 93 -1.83 13.35 19.70
C GLY A 93 -2.33 14.01 18.40
N GLU A 94 -3.17 15.04 18.34
CA GLU A 94 -3.76 16.00 19.29
C GLU A 94 -5.07 16.49 18.59
N SER A 95 -6.24 16.44 19.26
CA SER A 95 -6.95 17.58 19.88
C SER A 95 -7.21 18.78 18.94
#